data_AF-A0A9X3DCT7-F1
#
_entry.id   AF-A0A9X3DCT7-F1
#
_cell.length_a   1.000
_cell.length_b   1.000
_cell.length_c   1.000
_cell.angle_alpha   90.00
_cell.angle_beta   90.00
_cell.angle_gamma   90.00
#
_symmetry.space_group_name_H-M   'P 1'
#
loop_
_entity.id
_entity.type
_entity.pdbx_description
1 polymer ?
#
loop_
_entity_poly.entity_id
_entity_poly.type
_entity_poly.pdbx_seq_one_letter_code
_entity_poly.pdbx_strand_id
1 'polypeptide(L)'
;MMLKRNIKKILLMITAVLTVGTVSAQKKVVKKKPKPVKIYVVPPPPPVVKTIPEAAPPSIAIFESKAPMISVSPQEDKYEREKICTDCDTLVLEAGKPHIVIYDVKWMSDRESRTYRKQPTESDLTKDYYSMRGLVKREWDELQLNFPAKDVNYHHIYRNTFIKVPNVGKQDLSLLNRQERHEGFLFWNGKPDAKILQSSKMAQLTEQIAKATGVDKTSSYYSSFMQDSLAVEKLMKTTKANEEVQPNMNAFLQDEILREYILPFQFMDLKNVSSITLQPNGKEKFTFKFNRLGQWVEFIDGREEHNIITYQNNLPFTISEKGTVKKHFYYQSNTISVKDPYQLKSYKLIGKVFFDSIRYATEKMDYENLQIKSHGVYQIVKQNGQTCLEYSFLDNRLASTICYSNNQYTLPLTLTETFGGDLQTRTFSLNEDGALQLENVNKYKSSKRIYRLENGIIKAFYSTQKRGEGDYAAPSAVQVTYTFFK
;
A
#
# COMPACT_ATOMS: atom_id res chain seq x y z
N MET A 1 65.86 18.25 10.65
CA MET A 1 65.58 17.41 11.85
C MET A 1 65.06 18.30 12.99
N MET A 2 63.79 18.74 12.91
CA MET A 2 63.07 19.42 14.00
C MET A 2 61.56 19.40 13.68
N LEU A 3 60.91 18.24 13.84
CA LEU A 3 59.44 18.15 13.80
C LEU A 3 58.89 16.96 14.58
N LYS A 4 59.55 16.54 15.66
CA LYS A 4 59.07 15.44 16.54
C LYS A 4 58.96 15.81 18.02
N ARG A 5 59.16 17.08 18.40
CA ARG A 5 59.16 17.51 19.82
C ARG A 5 57.91 18.25 20.30
N ASN A 6 56.98 18.64 19.41
CA ASN A 6 55.77 19.38 19.78
C ASN A 6 54.46 18.55 19.82
N ILE A 7 54.48 17.26 19.47
CA ILE A 7 53.26 16.42 19.49
C ILE A 7 53.00 15.82 20.88
N LYS A 8 54.02 15.64 21.72
CA LYS A 8 53.86 15.07 23.08
C LYS A 8 53.30 16.05 24.12
N LYS A 9 53.37 17.37 23.89
CA LYS A 9 52.81 18.37 24.83
C LYS A 9 51.33 18.68 24.59
N ILE A 10 50.82 18.43 23.39
CA ILE A 10 49.39 18.63 23.05
C ILE A 10 48.55 17.43 23.50
N LEU A 11 49.12 16.22 23.48
CA LEU A 11 48.40 15.00 23.92
C LEU A 11 48.23 14.92 25.46
N LEU A 12 49.08 15.58 26.24
CA LEU A 12 49.02 15.55 27.70
C LEU A 12 48.03 16.58 28.31
N MET A 13 47.64 17.62 27.56
CA MET A 13 46.64 18.61 28.02
C MET A 13 45.18 18.17 27.80
N ILE A 14 44.91 17.22 26.90
CA ILE A 14 43.54 16.76 26.62
C ILE A 14 43.07 15.73 27.66
N THR A 15 43.99 15.04 28.34
CA THR A 15 43.67 14.07 29.41
C THR A 15 43.40 14.69 30.78
N ALA A 16 43.64 15.98 30.99
CA ALA A 16 43.49 16.63 32.31
C ALA A 16 42.20 17.47 32.47
N VAL A 17 41.35 17.58 31.44
CA VAL A 17 40.09 18.34 31.49
C VAL A 17 38.85 17.44 31.70
N LEU A 18 39.03 16.13 31.88
CA LEU A 18 37.91 15.17 32.04
C LEU A 18 37.72 14.60 33.45
N THR A 19 38.38 15.15 34.48
CA THR A 19 38.26 14.60 35.85
C THR A 19 38.14 15.67 36.93
N VAL A 20 37.04 16.44 36.98
CA VAL A 20 36.53 17.02 38.24
C VAL A 20 35.00 17.21 38.19
N GLY A 21 34.29 16.52 39.10
CA GLY A 21 32.96 16.86 39.62
C GLY A 21 31.76 16.59 38.69
N THR A 22 30.82 15.69 39.00
CA THR A 22 30.06 15.65 40.26
C THR A 22 29.53 14.26 40.55
N VAL A 23 29.72 13.82 41.79
CA VAL A 23 29.05 12.68 42.40
C VAL A 23 27.60 13.09 42.64
N SER A 24 26.68 12.59 41.80
CA SER A 24 25.25 12.58 42.08
C SER A 24 24.79 11.13 42.10
N ALA A 25 24.11 10.77 43.18
CA ALA A 25 23.62 9.43 43.47
C ALA A 25 22.90 8.80 42.27
N GLN A 26 23.47 7.72 41.71
CA GLN A 26 22.77 6.87 40.76
C GLN A 26 21.66 6.12 41.49
N LYS A 27 20.44 6.68 41.45
CA LYS A 27 19.21 5.88 41.55
C LYS A 27 19.29 4.78 40.49
N LYS A 28 19.21 3.51 40.89
CA LYS A 28 19.00 2.37 39.99
C LYS A 28 17.97 2.75 38.92
N VAL A 29 18.39 2.84 37.67
CA VAL A 29 17.47 2.94 36.53
C VAL A 29 16.78 1.59 36.41
N VAL A 30 15.58 1.50 36.98
CA VAL A 30 14.62 0.45 36.63
C VAL A 30 14.38 0.59 35.13
N LYS A 31 14.74 -0.43 34.35
CA LYS A 31 14.35 -0.54 32.93
C LYS A 31 12.84 -0.34 32.85
N LYS A 32 12.39 0.83 32.40
CA LYS A 32 10.97 1.05 32.07
C LYS A 32 10.64 0.09 30.93
N LYS A 33 9.70 -0.82 31.18
CA LYS A 33 9.06 -1.61 30.13
C LYS A 33 8.57 -0.66 29.01
N PRO A 34 8.71 -1.03 27.74
CA PRO A 34 8.11 -0.24 26.65
C PRO A 34 6.61 -0.09 26.92
N LYS A 35 6.09 1.13 26.76
CA LYS A 35 4.65 1.39 26.84
C LYS A 35 3.94 0.54 25.77
N PRO A 36 2.81 -0.11 26.10
CA PRO A 36 2.01 -0.77 25.08
C PRO A 36 1.55 0.25 24.04
N VAL A 37 1.61 -0.14 22.78
CA VAL A 37 0.99 0.58 21.66
C VAL A 37 -0.49 0.76 22.01
N LYS A 38 -0.99 2.00 21.97
CA LYS A 38 -2.43 2.27 22.10
C LYS A 38 -3.12 1.65 20.88
N ILE A 39 -3.74 0.49 21.08
CA ILE A 39 -4.77 -0.02 20.19
C ILE A 39 -5.94 0.97 20.26
N TYR A 40 -6.41 1.47 19.13
CA TYR A 40 -7.66 2.19 19.05
C TYR A 40 -8.78 1.25 19.53
N VAL A 41 -9.26 1.47 20.74
CA VAL A 41 -10.47 0.82 21.26
C VAL A 41 -11.64 1.49 20.58
N VAL A 42 -12.27 0.79 19.64
CA VAL A 42 -13.60 1.15 19.14
C VAL A 42 -14.56 1.06 20.34
N PRO A 43 -15.39 2.09 20.61
CA PRO A 43 -16.37 2.02 21.69
C PRO A 43 -17.30 0.81 21.46
N PRO A 44 -17.67 0.07 22.52
CA PRO A 44 -18.63 -1.01 22.39
C PRO A 44 -19.98 -0.45 21.88
N PRO A 45 -20.70 -1.19 21.03
CA PRO A 45 -22.05 -0.80 20.63
C PRO A 45 -22.94 -0.64 21.87
N PRO A 46 -23.88 0.32 21.86
CA PRO A 46 -24.77 0.57 22.99
C PRO A 46 -25.54 -0.71 23.37
N PRO A 47 -25.81 -0.91 24.68
CA PRO A 47 -26.52 -2.09 25.16
C PRO A 47 -27.90 -2.17 24.50
N VAL A 48 -28.17 -3.32 23.87
CA VAL A 48 -29.52 -3.67 23.43
C VAL A 48 -30.40 -3.71 24.68
N VAL A 49 -31.36 -2.78 24.74
CA VAL A 49 -32.42 -2.79 25.72
C VAL A 49 -33.16 -4.12 25.56
N LYS A 50 -33.09 -4.97 26.59
CA LYS A 50 -33.94 -6.16 26.68
C LYS A 50 -35.39 -5.68 26.71
N THR A 51 -36.11 -5.83 25.61
CA THR A 51 -37.56 -5.82 25.64
C THR A 51 -38.00 -6.95 26.56
N ILE A 52 -38.72 -6.58 27.62
CA ILE A 52 -39.38 -7.49 28.53
C ILE A 52 -40.38 -8.30 27.69
N PRO A 53 -40.34 -9.65 27.69
CA PRO A 53 -41.41 -10.44 27.10
C PRO A 53 -42.68 -10.19 27.90
N GLU A 54 -43.68 -9.63 27.24
CA GLU A 54 -45.07 -9.63 27.71
C GLU A 54 -45.50 -11.07 27.95
N ALA A 55 -46.13 -11.33 29.10
CA ALA A 55 -46.53 -12.67 29.51
C ALA A 55 -47.50 -13.28 28.49
N ALA A 56 -47.14 -14.43 27.94
CA ALA A 56 -48.02 -15.19 27.07
C ALA A 56 -49.27 -15.66 27.85
N PRO A 57 -50.49 -15.57 27.28
CA PRO A 57 -51.67 -16.18 27.84
C PRO A 57 -51.55 -17.72 27.86
N PRO A 58 -52.28 -18.41 28.76
CA PRO A 58 -52.10 -19.84 29.00
C PRO A 58 -52.44 -20.68 27.76
N SER A 59 -51.67 -21.77 27.62
CA SER A 59 -51.65 -22.68 26.48
C SER A 59 -52.99 -23.32 26.18
N ILE A 60 -53.42 -23.22 24.92
CA ILE A 60 -54.33 -24.20 24.32
C ILE A 60 -53.43 -25.26 23.67
N ALA A 61 -53.28 -26.40 24.34
CA ALA A 61 -52.83 -27.60 23.66
C ALA A 61 -53.88 -27.96 22.60
N ILE A 62 -53.47 -28.30 21.39
CA ILE A 62 -53.97 -29.45 20.61
C ILE A 62 -53.42 -29.41 19.16
N PHE A 63 -52.79 -30.54 18.80
CA PHE A 63 -52.21 -30.98 17.53
C PHE A 63 -50.91 -30.31 17.03
N GLU A 64 -49.77 -30.76 17.58
CA GLU A 64 -48.53 -30.85 16.80
C GLU A 64 -48.76 -31.77 15.60
N SER A 65 -49.27 -31.21 14.50
CA SER A 65 -48.88 -31.75 13.20
C SER A 65 -47.36 -31.58 13.14
N LYS A 66 -46.62 -32.69 13.23
CA LYS A 66 -45.19 -32.68 12.92
C LYS A 66 -45.08 -32.04 11.55
N ALA A 67 -44.49 -30.84 11.48
CA ALA A 67 -44.10 -30.26 10.21
C ALA A 67 -43.40 -31.37 9.42
N PRO A 68 -43.72 -31.58 8.13
CA PRO A 68 -43.06 -32.62 7.36
C PRO A 68 -41.55 -32.37 7.50
N MET A 69 -40.83 -33.31 8.13
CA MET A 69 -39.39 -33.28 8.10
C MET A 69 -39.06 -33.31 6.62
N ILE A 70 -38.51 -32.22 6.10
CA ILE A 70 -37.94 -32.20 4.76
C ILE A 70 -36.94 -33.34 4.78
N SER A 71 -37.26 -34.45 4.10
CA SER A 71 -36.35 -35.56 3.98
C SER A 71 -35.11 -35.00 3.29
N VAL A 72 -34.03 -34.88 4.03
CA VAL A 72 -32.73 -34.54 3.47
C VAL A 72 -32.49 -35.56 2.35
N SER A 73 -32.14 -35.09 1.15
CA SER A 73 -31.95 -36.03 0.05
C SER A 73 -30.91 -37.07 0.46
N PRO A 74 -31.03 -38.35 0.04
CA PRO A 74 -30.04 -39.37 0.41
C PRO A 74 -28.60 -38.98 0.05
N GLN A 75 -28.43 -38.12 -0.96
CA GLN A 75 -27.16 -37.53 -1.38
C GLN A 75 -26.64 -36.52 -0.36
N GLU A 76 -27.50 -35.62 0.14
CA GLU A 76 -27.16 -34.64 1.17
C GLU A 76 -26.83 -35.33 2.51
N ASP A 77 -27.62 -36.33 2.90
CA ASP A 77 -27.36 -37.12 4.11
C ASP A 77 -26.03 -37.88 4.02
N LYS A 78 -25.72 -38.46 2.85
CA LYS A 78 -24.44 -39.11 2.61
C LYS A 78 -23.30 -38.10 2.67
N TYR A 79 -23.45 -36.95 2.01
CA TYR A 79 -22.45 -35.89 1.98
C TYR A 79 -22.13 -35.37 3.39
N GLU A 80 -23.13 -35.14 4.24
CA GLU A 80 -22.92 -34.71 5.63
C GLU A 80 -22.31 -35.80 6.51
N ARG A 81 -22.67 -37.08 6.30
CA ARG A 81 -22.06 -38.21 7.03
C ARG A 81 -20.59 -38.40 6.65
N GLU A 82 -20.23 -38.21 5.38
CA GLU A 82 -18.88 -38.41 4.85
C GLU A 82 -17.98 -37.17 4.98
N LYS A 83 -18.42 -36.14 5.71
CA LYS A 83 -17.65 -34.91 5.91
C LYS A 83 -16.33 -35.15 6.62
N ILE A 84 -16.28 -36.10 7.56
CA ILE A 84 -15.05 -36.50 8.24
C ILE A 84 -14.43 -37.63 7.44
N CYS A 85 -13.21 -37.44 6.97
CA CYS A 85 -12.47 -38.48 6.30
C CYS A 85 -12.08 -39.60 7.29
N THR A 86 -12.58 -40.81 7.08
CA THR A 86 -12.33 -41.98 7.95
C THR A 86 -11.22 -42.89 7.42
N ASP A 87 -10.85 -42.75 6.15
CA ASP A 87 -9.81 -43.52 5.43
C ASP A 87 -8.56 -42.67 5.13
N CYS A 88 -8.41 -41.53 5.80
CA CYS A 88 -7.30 -40.61 5.62
C CYS A 88 -6.09 -40.93 6.51
N ASP A 89 -4.94 -40.36 6.14
CA ASP A 89 -3.67 -40.65 6.78
C ASP A 89 -3.64 -40.22 8.26
N THR A 90 -2.84 -40.93 9.05
CA THR A 90 -2.44 -40.51 10.38
C THR A 90 -0.94 -40.28 10.39
N LEU A 91 -0.52 -39.07 10.75
CA LEU A 91 0.88 -38.74 11.03
C LEU A 91 1.11 -38.82 12.53
N VAL A 92 2.13 -39.58 12.96
CA VAL A 92 2.58 -39.62 14.36
C VAL A 92 3.92 -38.91 14.44
N LEU A 93 4.01 -37.84 15.24
CA LEU A 93 5.28 -37.16 15.49
C LEU A 93 6.13 -37.97 16.47
N GLU A 94 7.45 -37.96 16.32
CA GLU A 94 8.36 -38.74 17.16
C GLU A 94 9.01 -37.87 18.22
N ALA A 95 9.12 -38.39 19.45
CA ALA A 95 9.81 -37.67 20.52
C ALA A 95 11.32 -37.59 20.28
N GLY A 96 11.96 -36.59 20.88
CA GLY A 96 13.42 -36.45 20.90
C GLY A 96 14.00 -35.46 19.88
N LYS A 97 13.29 -35.17 18.79
CA LYS A 97 13.69 -34.14 17.81
C LYS A 97 12.54 -33.14 17.57
N PRO A 98 12.82 -31.85 17.35
CA PRO A 98 11.77 -30.90 16.99
C PRO A 98 11.07 -31.24 15.67
N HIS A 99 9.78 -30.91 15.58
CA HIS A 99 8.93 -31.08 14.41
C HIS A 99 8.34 -29.74 13.99
N ILE A 100 8.41 -29.45 12.69
CA ILE A 100 7.76 -28.33 12.02
C ILE A 100 6.81 -28.91 10.98
N VAL A 101 5.53 -28.65 11.14
CA VAL A 101 4.46 -29.10 10.24
C VAL A 101 3.80 -27.88 9.62
N ILE A 102 3.84 -27.79 8.28
CA ILE A 102 3.05 -26.82 7.52
C ILE A 102 1.93 -27.58 6.82
N TYR A 103 0.71 -27.11 6.98
CA TYR A 103 -0.46 -27.74 6.39
C TYR A 103 -1.28 -26.75 5.55
N ASP A 104 -1.67 -27.17 4.35
CA ASP A 104 -2.53 -26.42 3.41
C ASP A 104 -3.40 -27.42 2.65
N VAL A 105 -4.33 -28.03 3.40
CA VAL A 105 -5.30 -29.00 2.88
C VAL A 105 -6.43 -28.21 2.22
N LYS A 106 -6.49 -28.30 0.89
CA LYS A 106 -7.46 -27.56 0.06
C LYS A 106 -8.89 -28.05 0.27
N TRP A 107 -9.86 -27.27 -0.23
CA TRP A 107 -11.27 -27.66 -0.23
C TRP A 107 -11.46 -28.96 -1.00
N MET A 108 -11.90 -29.99 -0.30
CA MET A 108 -12.16 -31.31 -0.90
C MET A 108 -13.62 -31.46 -1.29
N SER A 109 -14.51 -30.68 -0.68
CA SER A 109 -15.93 -30.71 -0.94
C SER A 109 -16.33 -29.93 -2.19
N ASP A 110 -17.16 -30.55 -3.02
CA ASP A 110 -17.95 -29.86 -4.05
C ASP A 110 -19.39 -29.71 -3.54
N ARG A 111 -19.77 -28.47 -3.22
CA ARG A 111 -21.09 -28.15 -2.68
C ARG A 111 -22.20 -28.26 -3.73
N GLU A 112 -21.89 -28.09 -5.00
CA GLU A 112 -22.90 -28.16 -6.06
C GLU A 112 -23.26 -29.61 -6.35
N SER A 113 -22.25 -30.46 -6.51
CA SER A 113 -22.46 -31.90 -6.76
C SER A 113 -22.70 -32.73 -5.50
N ARG A 114 -22.52 -32.15 -4.31
CA ARG A 114 -22.58 -32.85 -3.00
C ARG A 114 -21.67 -34.07 -2.97
N THR A 115 -20.47 -33.91 -3.53
CA THR A 115 -19.43 -34.95 -3.54
C THR A 115 -18.11 -34.44 -2.98
N TYR A 116 -17.16 -35.36 -2.79
CA TYR A 116 -15.81 -35.03 -2.36
C TYR A 116 -14.77 -35.48 -3.39
N ARG A 117 -13.78 -34.63 -3.62
CA ARG A 117 -12.59 -34.92 -4.43
C ARG A 117 -11.77 -36.05 -3.81
N LYS A 118 -11.04 -36.78 -4.66
CA LYS A 118 -10.02 -37.75 -4.23
C LYS A 118 -8.85 -37.03 -3.57
N GLN A 119 -8.24 -37.66 -2.55
CA GLN A 119 -7.05 -37.11 -1.90
C GLN A 119 -5.93 -36.87 -2.93
N PRO A 120 -5.26 -35.71 -2.89
CA PRO A 120 -4.15 -35.43 -3.80
C PRO A 120 -2.95 -36.34 -3.52
N THR A 121 -2.20 -36.63 -4.58
CA THR A 121 -0.92 -37.36 -4.55
C THR A 121 0.25 -36.38 -4.66
N GLU A 122 1.48 -36.84 -4.46
CA GLU A 122 2.68 -35.99 -4.65
C GLU A 122 2.74 -35.39 -6.06
N SER A 123 2.31 -36.14 -7.09
CA SER A 123 2.27 -35.64 -8.46
C SER A 123 1.35 -34.42 -8.64
N ASP A 124 0.30 -34.32 -7.82
CA ASP A 124 -0.64 -33.20 -7.86
C ASP A 124 -0.06 -31.91 -7.29
N LEU A 125 1.03 -31.97 -6.50
CA LEU A 125 1.71 -30.79 -5.96
C LEU A 125 2.34 -29.92 -7.05
N THR A 126 2.55 -30.46 -8.25
CA THR A 126 2.99 -29.71 -9.42
C THR A 126 1.86 -28.87 -10.03
N LYS A 127 0.61 -29.18 -9.73
CA LYS A 127 -0.57 -28.47 -10.23
C LYS A 127 -0.82 -27.21 -9.41
N ASP A 128 -1.19 -26.14 -10.11
CA ASP A 128 -1.45 -24.83 -9.53
C ASP A 128 -2.30 -24.83 -8.26
N TYR A 129 -3.36 -25.65 -8.24
CA TYR A 129 -4.31 -25.70 -7.12
C TYR A 129 -3.74 -26.30 -5.83
N TYR A 130 -2.89 -27.34 -5.92
CA TYR A 130 -2.34 -28.04 -4.74
C TYR A 130 -0.90 -27.62 -4.43
N SER A 131 -0.25 -26.90 -5.34
CA SER A 131 1.10 -26.38 -5.14
C SER A 131 1.16 -25.39 -3.97
N MET A 132 2.26 -25.44 -3.23
CA MET A 132 2.54 -24.47 -2.17
C MET A 132 2.86 -23.11 -2.80
N ARG A 133 2.07 -22.08 -2.46
CA ARG A 133 2.17 -20.72 -3.03
C ARG A 133 2.03 -19.63 -1.99
N GLY A 134 2.35 -18.40 -2.38
CA GLY A 134 2.14 -17.21 -1.57
C GLY A 134 2.84 -17.27 -0.22
N LEU A 135 2.09 -16.92 0.85
CA LEU A 135 2.63 -16.88 2.20
C LEU A 135 3.11 -18.26 2.69
N VAL A 136 2.38 -19.34 2.36
CA VAL A 136 2.74 -20.71 2.78
C VAL A 136 4.13 -21.08 2.26
N LYS A 137 4.39 -20.83 0.97
CA LYS A 137 5.69 -21.10 0.35
C LYS A 137 6.79 -20.24 0.96
N ARG A 138 6.52 -18.95 1.14
CA ARG A 138 7.46 -18.02 1.78
C ARG A 138 7.85 -18.49 3.17
N GLU A 139 6.88 -18.82 4.03
CA GLU A 139 7.18 -19.29 5.39
C GLU A 139 7.91 -20.64 5.37
N TRP A 140 7.52 -21.57 4.50
CA TRP A 140 8.20 -22.86 4.37
C TRP A 140 9.70 -22.68 4.04
N ASP A 141 10.00 -21.82 3.06
CA ASP A 141 11.38 -21.54 2.66
C ASP A 141 12.17 -20.86 3.79
N GLU A 142 11.58 -19.85 4.44
CA GLU A 142 12.22 -19.14 5.56
C GLU A 142 12.49 -20.07 6.75
N LEU A 143 11.57 -20.98 7.04
CA LEU A 143 11.75 -21.98 8.08
C LEU A 143 12.92 -22.90 7.74
N GLN A 144 13.02 -23.41 6.51
CA GLN A 144 14.12 -24.29 6.11
C GLN A 144 15.48 -23.57 6.12
N LEU A 145 15.51 -22.29 5.76
CA LEU A 145 16.72 -21.46 5.85
C LEU A 145 17.17 -21.25 7.30
N ASN A 146 16.21 -21.01 8.20
CA ASN A 146 16.51 -20.70 9.60
C ASN A 146 16.68 -21.94 10.47
N PHE A 147 16.03 -23.06 10.15
CA PHE A 147 16.09 -24.30 10.93
C PHE A 147 16.41 -25.47 9.97
N PRO A 148 17.68 -25.85 9.79
CA PRO A 148 18.03 -26.85 8.80
C PRO A 148 17.50 -28.24 9.18
N ALA A 149 17.19 -29.06 8.18
CA ALA A 149 16.59 -30.39 8.37
C ALA A 149 17.41 -31.37 9.24
N LYS A 150 18.71 -31.11 9.40
CA LYS A 150 19.55 -31.84 10.37
C LYS A 150 19.07 -31.67 11.82
N ASP A 151 18.52 -30.50 12.15
CA ASP A 151 18.14 -30.11 13.52
C ASP A 151 16.64 -30.28 13.76
N VAL A 152 15.82 -30.32 12.70
CA VAL A 152 14.35 -30.36 12.78
C VAL A 152 13.76 -31.32 11.74
N ASN A 153 12.67 -32.00 12.09
CA ASN A 153 11.89 -32.82 11.17
C ASN A 153 10.77 -32.01 10.52
N TYR A 154 10.76 -31.97 9.19
CA TYR A 154 9.80 -31.20 8.39
C TYR A 154 8.68 -32.07 7.84
N HIS A 155 7.46 -31.57 7.91
CA HIS A 155 6.26 -32.23 7.38
C HIS A 155 5.43 -31.23 6.57
N HIS A 156 5.17 -31.54 5.31
CA HIS A 156 4.24 -30.80 4.47
C HIS A 156 2.95 -31.61 4.29
N ILE A 157 1.84 -31.10 4.82
CA ILE A 157 0.55 -31.79 4.82
C ILE A 157 -0.41 -31.10 3.84
N TYR A 158 -0.67 -31.76 2.72
CA TYR A 158 -1.49 -31.25 1.62
C TYR A 158 -2.76 -32.08 1.38
N ARG A 159 -2.96 -33.15 2.17
CA ARG A 159 -4.11 -34.06 2.17
C ARG A 159 -4.74 -34.08 3.56
N ASN A 160 -6.02 -34.46 3.66
CA ASN A 160 -6.66 -34.58 4.98
C ASN A 160 -5.89 -35.59 5.81
N THR A 161 -5.52 -35.23 7.04
CA THR A 161 -4.63 -36.04 7.88
C THR A 161 -4.94 -35.80 9.35
N PHE A 162 -4.88 -36.85 10.16
CA PHE A 162 -4.90 -36.74 11.62
C PHE A 162 -3.48 -36.72 12.16
N ILE A 163 -3.10 -35.70 12.92
CA ILE A 163 -1.74 -35.53 13.42
C ILE A 163 -1.74 -35.82 14.92
N LYS A 164 -1.03 -36.87 15.32
CA LYS A 164 -0.83 -37.27 16.71
C LYS A 164 0.47 -36.68 17.25
N VAL A 165 0.37 -35.99 18.37
CA VAL A 165 1.53 -35.44 19.07
C VAL A 165 1.69 -36.18 20.40
N PRO A 166 2.80 -36.90 20.64
CA PRO A 166 2.99 -37.71 21.83
C PRO A 166 3.41 -36.85 23.03
N ASN A 167 2.69 -35.75 23.26
CA ASN A 167 2.85 -34.92 24.43
C ASN A 167 1.83 -35.30 25.51
N VAL A 168 2.15 -34.97 26.77
CA VAL A 168 1.31 -35.28 27.94
C VAL A 168 -0.08 -34.64 27.82
N GLY A 169 -0.16 -33.49 27.15
CA GLY A 169 -1.41 -32.79 26.89
C GLY A 169 -2.30 -33.41 25.80
N LYS A 170 -1.83 -34.44 25.06
CA LYS A 170 -2.51 -35.06 23.91
C LYS A 170 -3.07 -34.03 22.94
N GLN A 171 -2.25 -33.06 22.57
CA GLN A 171 -2.64 -31.96 21.69
C GLN A 171 -2.58 -32.40 20.22
N ASP A 172 -3.46 -33.32 19.86
CA ASP A 172 -3.62 -33.82 18.49
C ASP A 172 -4.32 -32.78 17.60
N LEU A 173 -3.99 -32.79 16.30
CA LEU A 173 -4.57 -31.90 15.30
C LEU A 173 -5.34 -32.70 14.25
N SER A 174 -6.65 -32.45 14.14
CA SER A 174 -7.51 -33.06 13.14
C SER A 174 -7.67 -32.16 11.93
N LEU A 175 -7.17 -32.60 10.77
CA LEU A 175 -7.39 -31.98 9.46
C LEU A 175 -8.34 -32.86 8.62
N LEU A 176 -9.23 -33.62 9.27
CA LEU A 176 -10.06 -34.65 8.62
C LEU A 176 -11.36 -34.11 8.03
N ASN A 177 -11.79 -32.90 8.38
CA ASN A 177 -13.02 -32.31 7.85
C ASN A 177 -12.80 -31.90 6.38
N ARG A 178 -13.45 -32.62 5.45
CA ARG A 178 -13.35 -32.44 4.00
C ARG A 178 -14.13 -31.22 3.50
N GLN A 179 -15.04 -30.70 4.32
CA GLN A 179 -15.82 -29.50 4.03
C GLN A 179 -15.11 -28.22 4.46
N GLU A 180 -13.91 -28.30 5.03
CA GLU A 180 -13.12 -27.14 5.45
C GLU A 180 -11.78 -27.15 4.73
N ARG A 181 -11.28 -25.96 4.40
CA ARG A 181 -9.87 -25.79 4.08
C ARG A 181 -9.10 -25.66 5.38
N HIS A 182 -8.03 -26.44 5.52
CA HIS A 182 -7.13 -26.35 6.66
C HIS A 182 -5.82 -25.71 6.23
N GLU A 183 -5.55 -24.50 6.71
CA GLU A 183 -4.28 -23.81 6.48
C GLU A 183 -3.65 -23.42 7.82
N GLY A 184 -2.37 -23.68 7.99
CA GLY A 184 -1.64 -23.27 9.18
C GLY A 184 -0.33 -24.00 9.41
N PHE A 185 0.11 -23.89 10.66
CA PHE A 185 1.40 -24.32 11.14
C PHE A 185 1.29 -24.99 12.51
N LEU A 186 2.11 -26.01 12.74
CA LEU A 186 2.36 -26.62 14.04
C LEU A 186 3.86 -26.79 14.28
N PHE A 187 4.33 -26.32 15.44
CA PHE A 187 5.64 -26.61 15.99
C PHE A 187 5.51 -27.44 17.25
N TRP A 188 6.40 -28.43 17.40
CA TRP A 188 6.62 -29.11 18.66
C TRP A 188 8.11 -29.37 18.85
N ASN A 189 8.65 -29.09 20.03
CA ASN A 189 10.09 -29.20 20.27
C ASN A 189 10.58 -30.63 20.54
N GLY A 190 9.71 -31.64 20.42
CA GLY A 190 10.04 -33.05 20.62
C GLY A 190 10.01 -33.54 22.07
N LYS A 191 9.72 -32.66 23.05
CA LYS A 191 9.66 -33.04 24.46
C LYS A 191 8.23 -33.41 24.89
N PRO A 192 8.01 -34.54 25.60
CA PRO A 192 6.67 -34.96 26.01
C PRO A 192 5.91 -33.95 26.88
N ASP A 193 6.62 -33.18 27.71
CA ASP A 193 6.05 -32.16 28.58
C ASP A 193 5.80 -30.82 27.85
N ALA A 194 6.31 -30.65 26.63
CA ALA A 194 6.14 -29.42 25.88
C ALA A 194 4.78 -29.36 25.18
N LYS A 195 4.19 -28.16 25.21
CA LYS A 195 3.00 -27.84 24.44
C LYS A 195 3.34 -27.62 22.97
N ILE A 196 2.38 -27.90 22.10
CA ILE A 196 2.47 -27.47 20.71
C ILE A 196 2.30 -25.96 20.60
N LEU A 197 2.97 -25.36 19.62
CA LEU A 197 2.71 -24.02 19.14
C LEU A 197 1.99 -24.14 17.79
N GLN A 198 0.79 -23.60 17.68
CA GLN A 198 -0.04 -23.71 16.49
C GLN A 198 -0.59 -22.34 16.09
N SER A 199 -0.70 -22.09 14.78
CA SER A 199 -1.29 -20.87 14.22
C SER A 199 -1.89 -21.16 12.85
N SER A 200 -3.04 -20.56 12.53
CA SER A 200 -3.56 -20.51 11.16
C SER A 200 -3.01 -19.32 10.36
N LYS A 201 -2.36 -18.35 11.03
CA LYS A 201 -1.73 -17.21 10.38
C LYS A 201 -0.36 -17.61 9.83
N MET A 202 -0.23 -17.60 8.50
CA MET A 202 1.00 -17.91 7.76
C MET A 202 1.92 -16.69 7.66
N ALA A 203 2.33 -16.18 8.81
CA ALA A 203 3.30 -15.10 8.91
C ALA A 203 4.07 -15.22 10.24
N GLN A 204 5.33 -14.82 10.18
CA GLN A 204 6.29 -14.78 11.27
C GLN A 204 6.52 -16.14 11.94
N LEU A 205 6.50 -17.24 11.18
CA LEU A 205 6.65 -18.57 11.76
C LEU A 205 8.06 -18.76 12.35
N THR A 206 9.09 -18.24 11.68
CA THR A 206 10.47 -18.24 12.18
C THR A 206 10.55 -17.56 13.54
N GLU A 207 9.97 -16.36 13.69
CA GLU A 207 9.98 -15.57 14.91
C GLU A 207 9.18 -16.25 16.04
N GLN A 208 8.06 -16.89 15.70
CA GLN A 208 7.26 -17.64 16.67
C GLN A 208 8.04 -18.83 17.24
N ILE A 209 8.71 -19.62 16.39
CA ILE A 209 9.56 -20.74 16.83
C ILE A 209 10.79 -20.23 17.59
N ALA A 210 11.44 -19.17 17.08
CA ALA A 210 12.61 -18.58 17.69
C ALA A 210 12.33 -18.15 19.13
N LYS A 211 11.20 -17.48 19.35
CA LYS A 211 10.70 -17.10 20.67
C LYS A 211 10.41 -18.31 21.56
N ALA A 212 9.77 -19.35 21.03
CA ALA A 212 9.43 -20.55 21.79
C ALA A 212 10.66 -21.39 22.21
N THR A 213 11.73 -21.30 21.44
CA THR A 213 12.98 -22.05 21.66
C THR A 213 14.09 -21.21 22.30
N GLY A 214 13.90 -19.90 22.42
CA GLY A 214 14.87 -18.98 23.00
C GLY A 214 16.09 -18.72 22.11
N VAL A 215 15.95 -18.92 20.79
CA VAL A 215 17.02 -18.63 19.82
C VAL A 215 16.78 -17.28 19.14
N ASP A 216 17.87 -16.65 18.71
CA ASP A 216 17.81 -15.37 17.98
C ASP A 216 17.83 -15.64 16.47
N LYS A 217 16.64 -15.84 15.90
CA LYS A 217 16.44 -16.06 14.45
C LYS A 217 15.27 -15.20 13.98
N THR A 218 15.44 -14.61 12.80
CA THR A 218 14.47 -13.72 12.17
C THR A 218 14.45 -14.02 10.68
N SER A 219 13.24 -14.07 10.11
CA SER A 219 13.03 -14.26 8.69
C SER A 219 13.54 -13.05 7.90
N SER A 220 14.03 -13.32 6.68
CA SER A 220 14.61 -12.26 5.84
C SER A 220 13.56 -11.22 5.47
N TYR A 221 12.35 -11.68 5.12
CA TYR A 221 11.26 -10.77 4.74
C TYR A 221 10.78 -9.90 5.91
N TYR A 222 10.77 -10.41 7.15
CA TYR A 222 10.35 -9.60 8.30
C TYR A 222 11.37 -8.50 8.58
N SER A 223 12.66 -8.78 8.43
CA SER A 223 13.72 -7.77 8.52
C SER A 223 13.53 -6.66 7.49
N SER A 224 13.28 -7.01 6.22
CA SER A 224 12.99 -6.03 5.17
C SER A 224 11.71 -5.24 5.45
N PHE A 225 10.63 -5.92 5.86
CA PHE A 225 9.37 -5.26 6.24
C PHE A 225 9.57 -4.23 7.35
N MET A 226 10.35 -4.54 8.38
CA MET A 226 10.63 -3.60 9.47
C MET A 226 11.38 -2.36 8.97
N GLN A 227 12.35 -2.52 8.06
CA GLN A 227 13.07 -1.41 7.45
C GLN A 227 12.14 -0.53 6.60
N ASP A 228 11.34 -1.15 5.74
CA ASP A 228 10.39 -0.44 4.87
C ASP A 228 9.29 0.25 5.68
N SER A 229 8.77 -0.39 6.73
CA SER A 229 7.79 0.21 7.63
C SER A 229 8.34 1.44 8.34
N LEU A 230 9.60 1.41 8.81
CA LEU A 230 10.25 2.58 9.39
C LEU A 230 10.49 3.70 8.37
N ALA A 231 10.81 3.34 7.12
CA ALA A 231 10.95 4.31 6.04
C ALA A 231 9.61 5.00 5.72
N VAL A 232 8.52 4.25 5.65
CA VAL A 232 7.15 4.77 5.50
C VAL A 232 6.79 5.72 6.65
N GLU A 233 7.01 5.30 7.90
CA GLU A 233 6.77 6.16 9.07
C GLU A 233 7.59 7.45 9.03
N LYS A 234 8.84 7.38 8.57
CA LYS A 234 9.70 8.55 8.43
C LYS A 234 9.15 9.51 7.38
N LEU A 235 8.70 9.01 6.23
CA LEU A 235 8.13 9.83 5.16
C LEU A 235 6.79 10.47 5.53
N MET A 236 6.06 9.86 6.47
CA MET A 236 4.80 10.38 7.04
C MET A 236 5.01 11.39 8.19
N LYS A 237 6.23 11.94 8.35
CA LYS A 237 6.52 13.00 9.31
C LYS A 237 6.78 14.32 8.59
N THR A 238 5.92 15.30 8.84
CA THR A 238 6.12 16.66 8.35
C THR A 238 7.20 17.37 9.15
N THR A 239 8.17 17.93 8.44
CA THR A 239 9.19 18.87 8.93
C THR A 239 9.05 20.17 8.12
N LYS A 240 10.01 21.10 8.21
CA LYS A 240 9.98 22.34 7.42
C LYS A 240 10.14 22.02 5.92
N ALA A 241 9.24 22.55 5.09
CA ALA A 241 9.37 22.53 3.64
C ALA A 241 10.25 23.70 3.16
N ASN A 242 10.90 23.55 2.01
CA ASN A 242 11.59 24.65 1.35
C ASN A 242 10.57 25.65 0.79
N GLU A 243 10.94 26.93 0.71
CA GLU A 243 10.07 28.01 0.24
C GLU A 243 9.60 27.80 -1.21
N GLU A 244 10.42 27.11 -2.02
CA GLU A 244 10.14 26.76 -3.41
C GLU A 244 9.03 25.71 -3.57
N VAL A 245 8.63 25.01 -2.51
CA VAL A 245 7.57 23.99 -2.57
C VAL A 245 6.21 24.63 -2.82
N GLN A 246 5.86 25.65 -2.05
CA GLN A 246 4.52 26.25 -2.06
C GLN A 246 4.09 26.79 -3.44
N PRO A 247 4.92 27.54 -4.19
CA PRO A 247 4.52 28.09 -5.49
C PRO A 247 4.15 27.03 -6.55
N ASN A 248 4.65 25.79 -6.39
CA ASN A 248 4.46 24.73 -7.37
C ASN A 248 3.27 23.80 -7.05
N MET A 249 2.50 24.10 -6.00
CA MET A 249 1.46 23.20 -5.47
C MET A 249 0.24 23.04 -6.37
N ASN A 250 -0.24 24.09 -7.02
CA ASN A 250 -1.43 23.95 -7.87
C ASN A 250 -1.17 23.01 -9.06
N ALA A 251 0.02 23.09 -9.68
CA ALA A 251 0.41 22.18 -10.75
C ALA A 251 0.54 20.73 -10.25
N PHE A 252 1.18 20.54 -9.09
CA PHE A 252 1.31 19.23 -8.45
C PHE A 252 -0.06 18.61 -8.08
N LEU A 253 -0.94 19.38 -7.45
CA LEU A 253 -2.27 18.94 -7.07
C LEU A 253 -3.11 18.54 -8.27
N GLN A 254 -2.97 19.23 -9.41
CA GLN A 254 -3.74 18.92 -10.61
C GLN A 254 -3.36 17.56 -11.18
N ASP A 255 -2.07 17.24 -11.23
CA ASP A 255 -1.62 15.91 -11.61
C ASP A 255 -2.09 14.85 -10.59
N GLU A 256 -2.02 15.16 -9.29
CA GLU A 256 -2.46 14.24 -8.24
C GLU A 256 -3.97 13.96 -8.22
N ILE A 257 -4.81 14.94 -8.57
CA ILE A 257 -6.28 14.80 -8.52
C ILE A 257 -6.82 14.34 -9.88
N LEU A 258 -6.36 14.94 -10.98
CA LEU A 258 -6.95 14.75 -12.31
C LEU A 258 -6.12 13.85 -13.23
N ARG A 259 -4.84 13.63 -12.91
CA ARG A 259 -3.86 12.94 -13.79
C ARG A 259 -3.76 13.56 -15.19
N GLU A 260 -4.16 14.82 -15.33
CA GLU A 260 -4.19 15.56 -16.57
C GLU A 260 -4.01 17.06 -16.32
N TYR A 261 -3.27 17.73 -17.21
CA TYR A 261 -3.14 19.19 -17.23
C TYR A 261 -4.27 19.82 -18.04
N ILE A 262 -5.39 20.13 -17.38
CA ILE A 262 -6.52 20.87 -17.96
C ILE A 262 -6.22 22.37 -17.97
N LEU A 263 -5.80 22.91 -16.82
CA LEU A 263 -5.40 24.30 -16.66
C LEU A 263 -3.87 24.42 -16.59
N PRO A 264 -3.26 25.36 -17.33
CA PRO A 264 -1.82 25.58 -17.28
C PRO A 264 -1.40 26.36 -16.02
N PHE A 265 -1.67 25.84 -14.81
CA PHE A 265 -1.46 26.56 -13.54
C PHE A 265 -0.05 27.15 -13.36
N GLN A 266 0.97 26.50 -13.91
CA GLN A 266 2.35 26.98 -13.89
C GLN A 266 2.58 28.28 -14.69
N PHE A 267 1.63 28.67 -15.55
CA PHE A 267 1.67 29.85 -16.41
C PHE A 267 0.57 30.88 -16.11
N MET A 268 -0.25 30.65 -15.08
CA MET A 268 -1.41 31.49 -14.74
C MET A 268 -1.12 32.40 -13.55
N ASP A 269 -1.72 33.59 -13.56
CA ASP A 269 -1.83 34.44 -12.36
C ASP A 269 -3.19 34.19 -11.69
N LEU A 270 -3.15 33.61 -10.50
CA LEU A 270 -4.35 33.27 -9.72
C LEU A 270 -4.62 34.29 -8.60
N LYS A 271 -3.90 35.41 -8.57
CA LYS A 271 -4.13 36.47 -7.59
C LYS A 271 -5.54 37.00 -7.74
N ASN A 272 -6.25 37.09 -6.61
CA ASN A 272 -7.65 37.54 -6.51
C ASN A 272 -8.69 36.69 -7.27
N VAL A 273 -8.32 35.58 -7.90
CA VAL A 273 -9.28 34.65 -8.51
C VAL A 273 -9.93 33.82 -7.40
N SER A 274 -11.26 33.83 -7.34
CA SER A 274 -12.05 33.00 -6.42
C SER A 274 -12.44 31.67 -7.06
N SER A 275 -12.80 31.65 -8.34
CA SER A 275 -13.11 30.41 -9.06
C SER A 275 -12.89 30.52 -10.56
N ILE A 276 -12.63 29.37 -11.19
CA ILE A 276 -12.59 29.17 -12.64
C ILE A 276 -13.54 28.02 -12.97
N THR A 277 -14.52 28.26 -13.83
CA THR A 277 -15.44 27.24 -14.31
C THR A 277 -15.21 27.00 -15.81
N LEU A 278 -14.99 25.75 -16.19
CA LEU A 278 -14.83 25.30 -17.56
C LEU A 278 -16.08 24.57 -18.03
N GLN A 279 -16.56 24.89 -19.24
CA GLN A 279 -17.70 24.23 -19.87
C GLN A 279 -17.33 23.84 -21.32
N PRO A 280 -16.82 22.62 -21.55
CA PRO A 280 -16.32 22.22 -22.87
C PRO A 280 -17.43 22.03 -23.91
N ASN A 281 -18.63 21.60 -23.49
CA ASN A 281 -19.75 21.28 -24.39
C ASN A 281 -21.07 21.92 -23.94
N GLY A 282 -21.02 22.94 -23.06
CA GLY A 282 -22.19 23.60 -22.46
C GLY A 282 -23.03 22.77 -21.48
N LYS A 283 -22.75 21.45 -21.34
CA LYS A 283 -23.44 20.55 -20.41
C LYS A 283 -22.65 20.30 -19.13
N GLU A 284 -21.46 19.72 -19.27
CA GLU A 284 -20.57 19.43 -18.15
C GLU A 284 -19.87 20.71 -17.69
N LYS A 285 -19.74 20.86 -16.36
CA LYS A 285 -19.06 21.97 -15.73
C LYS A 285 -17.96 21.44 -14.82
N PHE A 286 -16.76 21.98 -14.96
CA PHE A 286 -15.65 21.71 -14.05
C PHE A 286 -15.30 22.99 -13.34
N THR A 287 -15.38 23.02 -12.02
CA THR A 287 -15.12 24.25 -11.24
C THR A 287 -13.91 24.06 -10.32
N PHE A 288 -12.97 24.99 -10.43
CA PHE A 288 -11.80 25.12 -9.57
C PHE A 288 -12.03 26.32 -8.66
N LYS A 289 -12.01 26.14 -7.34
CA LYS A 289 -12.09 27.27 -6.39
C LYS A 289 -10.76 27.49 -5.69
N PHE A 290 -10.44 28.76 -5.45
CA PHE A 290 -9.18 29.19 -4.86
C PHE A 290 -9.44 30.00 -3.60
N ASN A 291 -8.44 30.10 -2.72
CA ASN A 291 -8.46 31.05 -1.61
C ASN A 291 -7.80 32.39 -2.01
N ARG A 292 -7.80 33.38 -1.11
CA ARG A 292 -7.20 34.71 -1.36
C ARG A 292 -5.69 34.68 -1.65
N LEU A 293 -5.01 33.58 -1.35
CA LEU A 293 -3.59 33.37 -1.65
C LEU A 293 -3.37 32.73 -3.02
N GLY A 294 -4.43 32.49 -3.81
CA GLY A 294 -4.36 31.81 -5.11
C GLY A 294 -4.15 30.30 -5.00
N GLN A 295 -4.31 29.71 -3.82
CA GLN A 295 -4.16 28.27 -3.60
C GLN A 295 -5.45 27.55 -3.97
N TRP A 296 -5.34 26.45 -4.71
CA TRP A 296 -6.50 25.65 -5.10
C TRP A 296 -7.08 24.91 -3.89
N VAL A 297 -8.34 25.15 -3.55
CA VAL A 297 -9.00 24.61 -2.35
C VAL A 297 -10.12 23.62 -2.67
N GLU A 298 -10.68 23.63 -3.88
CA GLU A 298 -11.78 22.75 -4.23
C GLU A 298 -11.87 22.49 -5.73
N PHE A 299 -12.14 21.24 -6.09
CA PHE A 299 -12.54 20.82 -7.42
C PHE A 299 -13.96 20.27 -7.39
N ILE A 300 -14.80 20.71 -8.32
CA ILE A 300 -16.15 20.18 -8.55
C ILE A 300 -16.17 19.64 -9.97
N ASP A 301 -16.44 18.35 -10.12
CA ASP A 301 -16.48 17.69 -11.43
C ASP A 301 -17.85 17.82 -12.11
N GLY A 302 -17.99 17.27 -13.32
CA GLY A 302 -19.25 17.31 -14.09
C GLY A 302 -20.41 16.52 -13.47
N ARG A 303 -20.17 15.77 -12.39
CA ARG A 303 -21.18 15.02 -11.62
C ARG A 303 -21.47 15.68 -10.27
N GLU A 304 -20.97 16.90 -10.05
CA GLU A 304 -21.02 17.62 -8.78
C GLU A 304 -20.34 16.83 -7.64
N GLU A 305 -19.30 16.05 -7.95
CA GLU A 305 -18.44 15.43 -6.94
C GLU A 305 -17.35 16.42 -6.51
N HIS A 306 -17.21 16.59 -5.20
CA HIS A 306 -16.31 17.57 -4.60
C HIS A 306 -15.04 16.91 -4.09
N ASN A 307 -13.89 17.41 -4.55
CA ASN A 307 -12.59 17.17 -3.93
C ASN A 307 -12.16 18.44 -3.19
N ILE A 308 -12.11 18.37 -1.86
CA ILE A 308 -11.81 19.50 -0.99
C ILE A 308 -10.37 19.37 -0.50
N ILE A 309 -9.56 20.41 -0.71
CA ILE A 309 -8.17 20.49 -0.29
C ILE A 309 -8.08 21.38 0.94
N THR A 310 -7.63 20.82 2.07
CA THR A 310 -7.35 21.60 3.27
C THR A 310 -5.88 21.98 3.33
N TYR A 311 -5.56 23.06 4.06
CA TYR A 311 -4.20 23.60 4.15
C TYR A 311 -3.76 23.75 5.60
N GLN A 312 -2.48 23.52 5.86
CA GLN A 312 -1.81 23.84 7.11
C GLN A 312 -0.48 24.52 6.78
N ASN A 313 -0.18 25.65 7.42
CA ASN A 313 1.03 26.44 7.14
C ASN A 313 1.21 26.77 5.64
N ASN A 314 0.13 27.14 4.96
CA ASN A 314 0.09 27.44 3.52
C ASN A 314 0.50 26.27 2.59
N LEU A 315 0.49 25.03 3.07
CA LEU A 315 0.72 23.84 2.25
C LEU A 315 -0.49 22.90 2.33
N PRO A 316 -0.82 22.16 1.26
CA PRO A 316 -1.89 21.16 1.29
C PRO A 316 -1.69 20.16 2.44
N PHE A 317 -2.75 19.85 3.18
CA PHE A 317 -2.69 18.94 4.32
C PHE A 317 -3.48 17.66 4.06
N THR A 318 -4.70 17.79 3.54
CA THR A 318 -5.52 16.66 3.12
C THR A 318 -6.32 16.96 1.86
N ILE A 319 -6.70 15.89 1.16
CA ILE A 319 -7.81 15.92 0.20
C ILE A 319 -8.93 15.03 0.73
N SER A 320 -10.16 15.54 0.75
CA SER A 320 -11.36 14.79 1.09
C SER A 320 -12.35 14.73 -0.06
N GLU A 321 -13.09 13.63 -0.11
CA GLU A 321 -14.19 13.40 -1.04
C GLU A 321 -15.39 12.90 -0.22
N LYS A 322 -16.57 13.48 -0.42
CA LYS A 322 -17.81 13.12 0.31
C LYS A 322 -17.61 13.11 1.84
N GLY A 323 -16.86 14.10 2.35
CA GLY A 323 -16.55 14.24 3.78
C GLY A 323 -15.51 13.27 4.34
N THR A 324 -14.99 12.33 3.53
CA THR A 324 -13.98 11.36 3.95
C THR A 324 -12.61 11.75 3.42
N VAL A 325 -11.59 11.79 4.29
CA VAL A 325 -10.22 12.05 3.86
C VAL A 325 -9.71 10.89 2.99
N LYS A 326 -9.25 11.22 1.78
CA LYS A 326 -8.70 10.27 0.80
C LYS A 326 -7.18 10.35 0.70
N LYS A 327 -6.60 11.52 0.96
CA LYS A 327 -5.14 11.71 0.89
C LYS A 327 -4.64 12.57 2.04
N HIS A 328 -3.47 12.24 2.56
CA HIS A 328 -2.69 13.04 3.50
C HIS A 328 -1.37 13.45 2.86
N PHE A 329 -0.94 14.69 3.13
CA PHE A 329 0.30 15.25 2.62
C PHE A 329 1.30 15.48 3.75
N TYR A 330 2.56 15.11 3.50
CA TYR A 330 3.67 15.24 4.43
C TYR A 330 4.86 15.89 3.72
N TYR A 331 5.59 16.74 4.44
CA TYR A 331 6.65 17.57 3.81
C TYR A 331 8.00 17.39 4.49
N GLN A 332 9.06 17.27 3.69
CA GLN A 332 10.44 17.19 4.16
C GLN A 332 11.36 17.95 3.21
N SER A 333 11.77 19.17 3.59
CA SER A 333 12.58 20.05 2.73
C SER A 333 11.92 20.24 1.36
N ASN A 334 12.52 19.75 0.28
CA ASN A 334 11.99 19.81 -1.09
C ASN A 334 11.16 18.58 -1.50
N THR A 335 10.81 17.71 -0.54
CA THR A 335 10.09 16.45 -0.79
C THR A 335 8.67 16.51 -0.24
N ILE A 336 7.72 15.95 -0.99
CA ILE A 336 6.32 15.77 -0.58
C ILE A 336 6.02 14.28 -0.59
N SER A 337 5.41 13.77 0.48
CA SER A 337 4.86 12.42 0.52
C SER A 337 3.35 12.48 0.60
N VAL A 338 2.67 11.70 -0.24
CA VAL A 338 1.21 11.60 -0.33
C VAL A 338 0.81 10.19 0.08
N LYS A 339 0.04 10.07 1.16
CA LYS A 339 -0.53 8.80 1.64
C LYS A 339 -2.01 8.75 1.28
N ASP A 340 -2.40 7.74 0.50
CA ASP A 340 -3.79 7.34 0.29
C ASP A 340 -4.07 6.00 1.01
N PRO A 341 -5.28 5.41 0.97
CA PRO A 341 -5.55 4.14 1.65
C PRO A 341 -4.70 2.96 1.17
N TYR A 342 -4.18 3.02 -0.06
CA TYR A 342 -3.53 1.93 -0.76
C TYR A 342 -2.00 2.06 -0.75
N GLN A 343 -1.48 3.28 -0.86
CA GLN A 343 -0.06 3.50 -1.06
C GLN A 343 0.44 4.78 -0.40
N LEU A 344 1.76 4.84 -0.23
CA LEU A 344 2.50 6.07 0.04
C LEU A 344 3.38 6.37 -1.18
N LYS A 345 3.23 7.55 -1.77
CA LYS A 345 4.12 8.05 -2.83
C LYS A 345 4.93 9.23 -2.33
N SER A 346 6.19 9.34 -2.72
CA SER A 346 7.02 10.49 -2.40
C SER A 346 7.62 11.12 -3.65
N TYR A 347 7.64 12.45 -3.68
CA TYR A 347 8.01 13.27 -4.81
C TYR A 347 9.07 14.27 -4.40
N LYS A 348 10.11 14.42 -5.21
CA LYS A 348 11.20 15.38 -4.99
C LYS A 348 11.07 16.55 -5.96
N LEU A 349 11.06 17.78 -5.43
CA LEU A 349 11.13 18.99 -6.23
C LEU A 349 12.54 19.18 -6.78
N ILE A 350 12.65 19.31 -8.11
CA ILE A 350 13.88 19.71 -8.79
C ILE A 350 13.53 20.86 -9.73
N GLY A 351 14.10 22.04 -9.50
CA GLY A 351 13.62 23.26 -10.12
C GLY A 351 12.21 23.57 -9.64
N LYS A 352 11.24 23.48 -10.54
CA LYS A 352 9.81 23.73 -10.30
C LYS A 352 8.93 22.49 -10.52
N VAL A 353 9.54 21.34 -10.81
CA VAL A 353 8.83 20.09 -11.14
C VAL A 353 9.01 19.07 -10.02
N PHE A 354 7.92 18.42 -9.63
CA PHE A 354 7.93 17.29 -8.71
C PHE A 354 8.12 15.99 -9.49
N PHE A 355 9.14 15.23 -9.13
CA PHE A 355 9.44 13.92 -9.72
C PHE A 355 9.19 12.84 -8.68
N ASP A 356 8.51 11.76 -9.06
CA ASP A 356 8.41 10.57 -8.22
C ASP A 356 9.80 10.08 -7.81
N SER A 357 9.92 9.73 -6.54
CA SER A 357 11.19 9.28 -5.94
C SER A 357 11.06 7.93 -5.26
N ILE A 358 9.89 7.60 -4.71
CA ILE A 358 9.61 6.29 -4.12
C ILE A 358 8.10 6.05 -4.00
N ARG A 359 7.68 4.79 -4.06
CA ARG A 359 6.28 4.38 -3.83
C ARG A 359 6.23 3.08 -3.04
N TYR A 360 5.42 3.05 -1.98
CA TYR A 360 5.18 1.87 -1.14
C TYR A 360 3.73 1.41 -1.20
N ALA A 361 3.51 0.10 -1.34
CA ALA A 361 2.22 -0.54 -1.06
C ALA A 361 1.98 -0.51 0.45
N THR A 362 0.84 0.00 0.89
CA THR A 362 0.54 0.23 2.32
C THR A 362 -0.92 -0.06 2.64
N GLU A 363 -1.54 -0.97 1.89
CA GLU A 363 -2.87 -1.49 2.20
C GLU A 363 -2.85 -2.29 3.49
N LYS A 364 -4.02 -2.47 4.11
CA LYS A 364 -4.16 -3.31 5.31
C LYS A 364 -3.56 -4.70 5.11
N MET A 365 -3.81 -5.29 3.93
CA MET A 365 -3.31 -6.62 3.57
C MET A 365 -1.77 -6.65 3.47
N ASP A 366 -1.13 -5.58 3.03
CA ASP A 366 0.35 -5.51 2.94
C ASP A 366 0.98 -5.54 4.34
N TYR A 367 0.37 -4.84 5.32
CA TYR A 367 0.80 -4.91 6.72
C TYR A 367 0.50 -6.28 7.34
N GLU A 368 -0.67 -6.87 7.05
CA GLU A 368 -1.06 -8.19 7.58
C GLU A 368 -0.13 -9.30 7.07
N ASN A 369 0.31 -9.18 5.81
CA ASN A 369 1.21 -10.12 5.13
C ASN A 369 2.69 -9.79 5.31
N LEU A 370 3.01 -8.63 5.88
CA LEU A 370 4.37 -8.11 6.08
C LEU A 370 5.13 -7.94 4.75
N GLN A 371 4.50 -7.27 3.79
CA GLN A 371 4.98 -7.08 2.40
C GLN A 371 4.88 -5.63 1.90
N ILE A 372 5.09 -4.65 2.78
CA ILE A 372 5.26 -3.24 2.37
C ILE A 372 6.59 -3.16 1.61
N LYS A 373 6.56 -3.23 0.29
CA LYS A 373 7.75 -3.13 -0.55
C LYS A 373 7.62 -1.96 -1.52
N SER A 374 8.76 -1.40 -1.93
CA SER A 374 8.78 -0.40 -2.99
C SER A 374 8.27 -1.00 -4.31
N HIS A 375 7.39 -0.30 -5.04
CA HIS A 375 6.80 -0.74 -6.31
C HIS A 375 7.81 -0.77 -7.49
N GLY A 376 9.09 -0.56 -7.23
CA GLY A 376 10.15 -0.53 -8.23
C GLY A 376 11.28 0.40 -7.81
N VAL A 377 12.19 0.61 -8.75
CA VAL A 377 13.31 1.53 -8.59
C VAL A 377 12.99 2.79 -9.38
N TYR A 378 12.97 3.92 -8.68
CA TYR A 378 12.80 5.26 -9.26
C TYR A 378 14.16 5.95 -9.26
N GLN A 379 14.62 6.38 -10.42
CA GLN A 379 15.89 7.10 -10.55
C GLN A 379 15.65 8.41 -11.27
N ILE A 380 16.14 9.50 -10.68
CA ILE A 380 16.11 10.81 -11.31
C ILE A 380 17.51 11.08 -11.86
N VAL A 381 17.62 11.11 -13.18
CA VAL A 381 18.89 11.26 -13.90
C VAL A 381 18.92 12.57 -14.67
N LYS A 382 20.12 13.12 -14.86
CA LYS A 382 20.35 14.25 -15.77
C LYS A 382 21.11 13.75 -16.98
N GLN A 383 20.50 13.85 -18.16
CA GLN A 383 21.07 13.38 -19.41
C GLN A 383 20.79 14.42 -20.50
N ASN A 384 21.81 14.78 -21.29
CA ASN A 384 21.67 15.72 -22.41
C ASN A 384 20.96 17.05 -22.07
N GLY A 385 21.22 17.59 -20.88
CA GLY A 385 20.57 18.82 -20.37
C GLY A 385 19.12 18.64 -19.88
N GLN A 386 18.55 17.44 -20.04
CA GLN A 386 17.22 17.08 -19.56
C GLN A 386 17.28 16.50 -18.15
N THR A 387 16.15 16.58 -17.43
CA THR A 387 15.95 15.83 -16.18
C THR A 387 14.93 14.72 -16.46
N CYS A 388 15.34 13.48 -16.30
CA CYS A 388 14.51 12.32 -16.56
C CYS A 388 14.20 11.55 -15.28
N LEU A 389 12.97 11.10 -15.17
CA LEU A 389 12.56 10.07 -14.23
C LEU A 389 12.57 8.74 -14.97
N GLU A 390 13.44 7.84 -14.54
CA GLU A 390 13.47 6.44 -14.97
C GLU A 390 12.77 5.58 -13.91
N TYR A 391 11.92 4.68 -14.36
CA TYR A 391 11.22 3.72 -13.54
C TYR A 391 11.42 2.32 -14.11
N SER A 392 11.86 1.40 -13.25
CA SER A 392 12.01 -0.02 -13.61
C SER A 392 11.40 -0.92 -12.54
N PHE A 393 10.59 -1.88 -12.99
CA PHE A 393 10.25 -3.06 -12.19
C PHE A 393 11.43 -4.03 -12.13
N LEU A 394 11.45 -4.89 -11.10
CA LEU A 394 12.49 -5.90 -10.90
C LEU A 394 12.69 -6.83 -12.10
N ASP A 395 11.67 -7.03 -12.94
CA ASP A 395 11.74 -7.88 -14.14
C ASP A 395 12.03 -7.12 -15.44
N ASN A 396 12.33 -5.81 -15.41
CA ASN A 396 12.69 -4.94 -16.54
C ASN A 396 11.73 -4.87 -17.76
N ARG A 397 10.65 -5.66 -17.82
CA ARG A 397 9.70 -5.72 -18.95
C ARG A 397 8.80 -4.48 -19.08
N LEU A 398 8.79 -3.61 -18.08
CA LEU A 398 7.91 -2.43 -17.98
C LEU A 398 8.71 -1.18 -17.57
N ALA A 399 9.92 -1.03 -18.12
CA ALA A 399 10.69 0.19 -17.92
C ALA A 399 9.95 1.38 -18.55
N SER A 400 9.87 2.49 -17.82
CA SER A 400 9.31 3.73 -18.32
C SER A 400 10.17 4.92 -17.98
N THR A 401 10.21 5.89 -18.87
CA THR A 401 11.01 7.10 -18.70
C THR A 401 10.17 8.32 -19.01
N ILE A 402 10.30 9.37 -18.19
CA ILE A 402 9.70 10.68 -18.44
C ILE A 402 10.81 11.73 -18.37
N CYS A 403 11.16 12.32 -19.51
CA CYS A 403 12.21 13.32 -19.63
C CYS A 403 11.64 14.72 -19.83
N TYR A 404 12.06 15.67 -19.00
CA TYR A 404 11.73 17.09 -19.12
C TYR A 404 12.91 17.82 -19.77
N SER A 405 12.64 18.50 -20.89
CA SER A 405 13.60 19.38 -21.57
C SER A 405 14.15 20.49 -20.67
N ASN A 406 13.35 20.99 -19.73
CA ASN A 406 13.78 21.82 -18.61
C ASN A 406 12.84 21.63 -17.41
N ASN A 407 13.32 21.98 -16.22
CA ASN A 407 12.54 21.88 -14.98
C ASN A 407 12.16 23.25 -14.40
N GLN A 408 12.20 24.32 -15.20
CA GLN A 408 11.90 25.70 -14.77
C GLN A 408 10.56 26.21 -15.31
N TYR A 409 9.85 25.36 -16.06
CA TYR A 409 8.70 25.73 -16.89
C TYR A 409 9.04 26.84 -17.90
N THR A 410 10.27 26.87 -18.42
CA THR A 410 10.64 27.79 -19.51
C THR A 410 10.11 27.23 -20.84
N LEU A 411 9.52 28.08 -21.69
CA LEU A 411 9.02 27.68 -23.00
C LEU A 411 10.14 27.76 -24.07
N PRO A 412 10.18 26.85 -25.05
CA PRO A 412 9.36 25.65 -25.14
C PRO A 412 9.74 24.60 -24.07
N LEU A 413 8.72 23.93 -23.54
CA LEU A 413 8.88 22.82 -22.61
C LEU A 413 8.32 21.55 -23.25
N THR A 414 9.20 20.63 -23.58
CA THR A 414 8.86 19.29 -24.05
C THR A 414 9.06 18.25 -22.94
N LEU A 415 8.06 17.41 -22.73
CA LEU A 415 8.10 16.18 -21.94
C LEU A 415 8.08 15.01 -22.91
N THR A 416 9.02 14.08 -22.75
CA THR A 416 9.10 12.86 -23.56
C THR A 416 8.89 11.66 -22.67
N GLU A 417 7.84 10.89 -22.94
CA GLU A 417 7.44 9.72 -22.17
C GLU A 417 7.64 8.47 -23.01
N THR A 418 8.34 7.48 -22.46
CA THR A 418 8.51 6.16 -23.07
C THR A 418 7.94 5.12 -22.13
N PHE A 419 7.05 4.25 -22.61
CA PHE A 419 6.48 3.15 -21.83
C PHE A 419 6.31 1.92 -22.72
N GLY A 420 6.98 0.81 -22.39
CA GLY A 420 6.85 -0.45 -23.14
C GLY A 420 7.21 -0.34 -24.63
N GLY A 421 8.09 0.61 -24.99
CA GLY A 421 8.48 0.92 -26.36
C GLY A 421 7.60 1.97 -27.08
N ASP A 422 6.46 2.35 -26.50
CA ASP A 422 5.63 3.42 -27.03
C ASP A 422 6.16 4.79 -26.58
N LEU A 423 6.20 5.74 -27.52
CA LEU A 423 6.66 7.10 -27.30
C LEU A 423 5.47 8.06 -27.33
N GLN A 424 5.42 8.94 -26.32
CA GLN A 424 4.48 10.06 -26.26
C GLN A 424 5.27 11.34 -25.96
N THR A 425 4.87 12.44 -26.59
CA THR A 425 5.50 13.75 -26.39
C THR A 425 4.44 14.77 -26.01
N ARG A 426 4.69 15.54 -24.94
CA ARG A 426 3.85 16.68 -24.56
C ARG A 426 4.68 17.95 -24.65
N THR A 427 4.28 18.89 -25.48
CA THR A 427 5.02 20.14 -25.71
C THR A 427 4.16 21.33 -25.35
N PHE A 428 4.68 22.17 -24.46
CA PHE A 428 4.18 23.52 -24.21
C PHE A 428 5.03 24.51 -25.01
N SER A 429 4.40 25.34 -25.83
CA SER A 429 5.06 26.37 -26.64
C SER A 429 4.15 27.60 -26.82
N LEU A 430 4.69 28.69 -27.35
CA LEU A 430 3.88 29.79 -27.88
C LEU A 430 3.60 29.51 -29.35
N ASN A 431 2.36 29.71 -29.80
CA ASN A 431 2.01 29.68 -31.22
C ASN A 431 2.36 31.01 -31.90
N GLU A 432 2.08 31.12 -33.20
CA GLU A 432 2.35 32.32 -34.00
C GLU A 432 1.61 33.57 -33.48
N ASP A 433 0.42 33.39 -32.88
CA ASP A 433 -0.36 34.46 -32.27
C ASP A 433 0.10 34.83 -30.84
N GLY A 434 1.16 34.20 -30.34
CA GLY A 434 1.65 34.37 -28.97
C GLY A 434 0.77 33.70 -27.89
N ALA A 435 -0.21 32.88 -28.27
CA ALA A 435 -1.01 32.07 -27.34
C ALA A 435 -0.24 30.82 -26.87
N LEU A 436 -0.47 30.40 -25.63
CA LEU A 436 0.13 29.18 -25.08
C LEU A 436 -0.54 27.96 -25.72
N GLN A 437 0.25 27.12 -26.37
CA GLN A 437 -0.17 25.85 -26.96
C GLN A 437 0.37 24.70 -26.12
N LEU A 438 -0.50 23.75 -25.76
CA LEU A 438 -0.13 22.43 -25.27
C LEU A 438 -0.50 21.40 -26.33
N GLU A 439 0.49 20.73 -26.88
CA GLU A 439 0.31 19.65 -27.84
C GLU A 439 0.76 18.32 -27.23
N ASN A 440 -0.11 17.33 -27.23
CA ASN A 440 0.17 15.98 -26.80
C ASN A 440 0.11 15.06 -28.02
N VAL A 441 1.25 14.49 -28.39
CA VAL A 441 1.43 13.65 -29.58
C VAL A 441 1.69 12.23 -29.15
N ASN A 442 0.87 11.30 -29.65
CA ASN A 442 1.16 9.87 -29.64
C ASN A 442 0.64 9.23 -30.94
N LYS A 443 1.10 8.01 -31.24
CA LYS A 443 0.78 7.29 -32.48
C LYS A 443 -0.71 6.99 -32.70
N TYR A 444 -1.55 7.01 -31.67
CA TYR A 444 -2.95 6.60 -31.76
C TYR A 444 -3.90 7.80 -31.78
N LYS A 445 -3.68 8.77 -30.89
CA LYS A 445 -4.52 9.93 -30.65
C LYS A 445 -3.69 11.09 -30.13
N SER A 446 -3.66 12.17 -30.88
CA SER A 446 -3.01 13.41 -30.45
C SER A 446 -4.05 14.46 -30.07
N SER A 447 -3.74 15.31 -29.11
CA SER A 447 -4.58 16.43 -28.71
C SER A 447 -3.78 17.73 -28.72
N LYS A 448 -4.48 18.84 -28.97
CA LYS A 448 -3.90 20.17 -28.95
C LYS A 448 -4.86 21.12 -28.26
N ARG A 449 -4.33 21.83 -27.26
CA ARG A 449 -5.02 22.84 -26.46
C ARG A 449 -4.35 24.18 -26.70
N ILE A 450 -5.16 25.22 -26.92
CA ILE A 450 -4.66 26.59 -27.10
C ILE A 450 -5.31 27.46 -26.05
N TYR A 451 -4.47 28.16 -25.29
CA TYR A 451 -4.85 29.09 -24.24
C TYR A 451 -4.38 30.49 -24.61
N ARG A 452 -5.33 31.41 -24.86
CA ARG A 452 -5.01 32.84 -24.98
C ARG A 452 -4.95 33.43 -23.58
N LEU A 453 -3.75 33.76 -23.12
CA LEU A 453 -3.50 34.35 -21.81
C LEU A 453 -3.35 35.87 -21.94
N GLU A 454 -4.12 36.63 -21.19
CA GLU A 454 -3.95 38.08 -21.05
C GLU A 454 -3.75 38.39 -19.57
N ASN A 455 -2.60 38.96 -19.21
CA ASN A 455 -2.18 39.19 -17.82
C ASN A 455 -2.29 37.94 -16.94
N GLY A 456 -1.94 36.76 -17.48
CA GLY A 456 -1.98 35.48 -16.75
C GLY A 456 -3.38 34.85 -16.61
N ILE A 457 -4.41 35.43 -17.23
CA ILE A 457 -5.81 34.94 -17.20
C ILE A 457 -6.18 34.36 -18.57
N ILE A 458 -6.87 33.22 -18.59
CA ILE A 458 -7.33 32.59 -19.84
C ILE A 458 -8.55 33.35 -20.37
N LYS A 459 -8.41 33.98 -21.54
CA LYS A 459 -9.51 34.65 -22.24
C LYS A 459 -10.21 33.77 -23.26
N ALA A 460 -9.47 32.84 -23.86
CA ALA A 460 -10.01 31.85 -24.77
C ALA A 460 -9.28 30.52 -24.57
N PHE A 461 -10.03 29.43 -24.61
CA PHE A 461 -9.53 28.07 -24.49
C PHE A 461 -10.14 27.21 -25.59
N TYR A 462 -9.30 26.67 -26.46
CA TYR A 462 -9.71 25.76 -27.52
C TYR A 462 -9.07 24.39 -27.34
N SER A 463 -9.82 23.34 -27.67
CA SER A 463 -9.35 21.96 -27.65
C SER A 463 -9.64 21.30 -29.00
N THR A 464 -8.64 20.59 -29.52
CA THR A 464 -8.70 19.83 -30.78
C THR A 464 -8.07 18.46 -30.58
N GLN A 465 -8.51 17.49 -31.37
CA GLN A 465 -7.97 16.13 -31.33
C GLN A 465 -7.84 15.59 -32.75
N LYS A 466 -6.87 14.71 -32.96
CA LYS A 466 -6.72 13.88 -34.17
C LYS A 466 -6.48 12.42 -33.80
N ARG A 467 -6.75 11.51 -34.75
CA ARG A 467 -6.42 10.08 -34.63
C ARG A 467 -5.33 9.73 -35.63
N GLY A 468 -4.31 9.00 -35.17
CA GLY A 468 -3.14 8.65 -35.97
C GLY A 468 -2.53 9.87 -36.66
N GLU A 469 -2.27 9.72 -37.96
CA GLU A 469 -1.65 10.75 -38.81
C GLU A 469 -2.66 11.71 -39.46
N GLY A 470 -3.96 11.57 -39.19
CA GLY A 470 -4.98 12.44 -39.78
C GLY A 470 -4.90 13.90 -39.30
N ASP A 471 -5.70 14.76 -39.90
CA ASP A 471 -5.76 16.17 -39.52
C ASP A 471 -6.45 16.39 -38.17
N TYR A 472 -6.13 17.51 -37.52
CA TYR A 472 -6.87 17.96 -36.34
C TYR A 472 -8.31 18.33 -36.72
N ALA A 473 -9.26 17.82 -35.93
CA ALA A 473 -10.65 18.24 -36.03
C ALA A 473 -10.80 19.74 -35.74
N ALA A 474 -11.95 20.30 -36.12
CA ALA A 474 -12.29 21.69 -35.83
C ALA A 474 -12.17 22.00 -34.31
N PRO A 475 -11.59 23.16 -33.93
CA PRO A 475 -11.46 23.53 -32.53
C PRO A 475 -12.79 23.63 -31.81
N SER A 476 -12.90 22.92 -30.69
CA SER A 476 -14.01 23.06 -29.75
C SER A 476 -13.65 24.15 -28.74
N ALA A 477 -14.44 25.21 -28.70
CA ALA A 477 -14.27 26.26 -27.71
C ALA A 477 -14.76 25.79 -26.33
N VAL A 478 -13.91 25.91 -25.32
CA VAL A 478 -14.26 25.67 -23.92
C VAL A 478 -14.61 27.02 -23.30
N GLN A 479 -15.86 27.19 -22.87
CA GLN A 479 -16.26 28.42 -22.19
C GLN A 479 -15.58 28.46 -20.82
N VAL A 480 -14.93 29.59 -20.53
CA VAL A 480 -14.22 29.83 -19.26
C VAL A 480 -14.89 31.00 -18.54
N THR A 481 -15.38 30.75 -17.32
CA THR A 481 -16.00 31.78 -16.47
C THR A 481 -15.18 31.98 -15.21
N TYR A 482 -14.92 33.24 -14.85
CA TYR A 482 -14.17 33.61 -13.66
C TYR A 482 -15.06 34.27 -12.62
N THR A 483 -14.81 33.97 -11.35
CA THR A 483 -15.25 34.78 -10.20
C THR A 483 -14.02 35.31 -9.50
N PHE A 484 -14.04 36.57 -9.08
CA PHE A 484 -12.95 37.21 -8.33
C PHE A 484 -13.39 37.50 -6.89
N PHE A 485 -12.43 37.55 -5.97
CA PHE A 485 -12.69 38.05 -4.62
C PHE A 485 -13.10 39.52 -4.67
N LYS A 486 -14.09 39.88 -3.84
CA LYS A 486 -14.46 41.27 -3.57
C LYS A 486 -13.46 41.93 -2.63
#